data_AF-A0A1B0FAG7-F1
#
_entry.id   AF-A0A1B0FAG7-F1
#
_cell.length_a   1.000
_cell.length_b   1.000
_cell.length_c   1.000
_cell.angle_alpha   90.00
_cell.angle_beta   90.00
_cell.angle_gamma   90.00
#
_symmetry.space_group_name_H-M   'P 1'
#
loop_
_entity.id
_entity.type
_entity.pdbx_description
1 polymer ?
#
loop_
_entity_poly.entity_id
_entity_poly.type
_entity_poly.pdbx_seq_one_letter_code
_entity_poly.pdbx_strand_id
1 'polypeptide(L)'
;MLLAIEYYQESGQTLSFKINEQRQQPGGNRLGGPLRYPQAILLWLKCNQDILNRRLEKRIDSMLEGGLLREIRSFYNEHKPNKNLFNAGNNLYTKGVLQTIGFKEFIPYLEQFDAANDEQIEAYLKTNEYKMPTEAAMNVTAADGSETQLPVGLSTLNTCLNELKLVTRRYSKRQQKWINNRLLACNDRDVPDIYELDTSDVNQWQNNVHRRAVTIIDSYLMGDYCEMEPLKKRIHPGADLKLLHNL
;
A
#
# COMPACT_ATOMS: atom_id res chain seq x y z
N MET A 1 6.18 22.40 -5.18
CA MET A 1 6.51 23.68 -5.84
C MET A 1 5.93 23.74 -7.25
N LEU A 2 6.23 22.76 -8.12
CA LEU A 2 5.69 22.71 -9.49
C LEU A 2 4.15 22.83 -9.57
N LEU A 3 3.41 21.99 -8.82
CA LEU A 3 1.95 22.03 -8.80
C LEU A 3 1.35 23.39 -8.38
N ALA A 4 2.04 24.12 -7.50
CA ALA A 4 1.57 25.44 -7.03
C ALA A 4 1.77 26.53 -8.10
N ILE A 5 2.82 26.40 -8.91
CA ILE A 5 3.12 27.30 -10.03
C ILE A 5 2.14 27.03 -11.17
N GLU A 6 1.93 25.76 -11.51
CA GLU A 6 0.95 25.33 -12.52
C GLU A 6 -0.46 25.86 -12.19
N TYR A 7 -0.91 25.69 -10.94
CA TYR A 7 -2.18 26.25 -10.48
C TYR A 7 -2.27 27.77 -10.65
N TYR A 8 -1.17 28.50 -10.38
CA TYR A 8 -1.14 29.95 -10.52
C TYR A 8 -1.22 30.38 -11.99
N GLN A 9 -0.56 29.66 -12.90
CA GLN A 9 -0.59 29.94 -14.33
C GLN A 9 -1.98 29.71 -14.93
N GLU A 10 -2.70 28.68 -14.49
CA GLU A 10 -4.06 28.38 -15.00
C GLU A 10 -5.13 29.27 -14.39
N SER A 11 -5.10 29.48 -13.07
CA SER A 11 -6.18 30.14 -12.33
C SER A 11 -5.96 31.63 -12.08
N GLY A 12 -4.73 32.13 -12.23
CA GLY A 12 -4.32 33.47 -11.81
C GLY A 12 -4.27 33.67 -10.29
N GLN A 13 -4.58 32.65 -9.50
CA GLN A 13 -4.60 32.71 -8.04
C GLN A 13 -3.54 31.80 -7.42
N THR A 14 -3.01 32.18 -6.25
CA THR A 14 -2.04 31.33 -5.56
C THR A 14 -2.72 30.11 -4.94
N LEU A 15 -2.04 28.95 -4.95
CA LEU A 15 -2.56 27.74 -4.33
C LEU A 15 -2.81 27.93 -2.82
N SER A 16 -1.96 28.75 -2.16
CA SER A 16 -2.10 29.11 -0.75
C SER A 16 -3.42 29.83 -0.47
N PHE A 17 -3.83 30.75 -1.35
CA PHE A 17 -5.10 31.46 -1.25
C PHE A 17 -6.29 30.49 -1.31
N LYS A 18 -6.33 29.61 -2.32
CA LYS A 18 -7.39 28.60 -2.48
C LYS A 18 -7.48 27.64 -1.28
N ILE A 19 -6.33 27.17 -0.79
CA ILE A 19 -6.29 26.29 0.39
C ILE A 19 -6.85 27.01 1.62
N ASN A 20 -6.57 28.31 1.77
CA ASN A 20 -7.10 29.10 2.88
C ASN A 20 -8.61 29.31 2.77
N GLU A 21 -9.11 29.57 1.56
CA GLU A 21 -10.55 29.66 1.28
C GLU A 21 -11.27 28.35 1.64
N GLN A 22 -10.73 27.19 1.24
CA GLN A 22 -11.29 25.88 1.61
C GLN A 22 -11.28 25.62 3.12
N ARG A 23 -10.28 26.15 3.84
CA ARG A 23 -10.17 26.04 5.30
C ARG A 23 -11.20 26.90 6.03
N GLN A 24 -11.64 28.00 5.43
CA GLN A 24 -12.61 28.93 6.02
C GLN A 24 -14.06 28.48 5.83
N GLN A 25 -14.32 27.51 4.95
CA GLN A 25 -15.66 26.93 4.79
C GLN A 25 -16.09 26.19 6.08
N PRO A 26 -17.39 26.22 6.44
CA PRO A 26 -17.90 25.52 7.62
C PRO A 26 -17.66 24.01 7.50
N GLY A 27 -16.90 23.43 8.44
CA GLY A 27 -16.43 22.04 8.42
C GLY A 27 -15.03 21.85 7.79
N GLY A 28 -14.41 22.92 7.29
CA GLY A 28 -13.04 22.95 6.81
C GLY A 28 -12.00 22.98 7.95
N ASN A 29 -10.82 22.41 7.70
CA ASN A 29 -9.69 22.37 8.63
C ASN A 29 -8.34 22.49 7.87
N ARG A 30 -7.22 22.64 8.57
CA ARG A 30 -5.81 22.54 8.08
C ARG A 30 -5.60 21.53 6.96
N LEU A 31 -6.29 20.39 7.04
CA LEU A 31 -6.17 19.27 6.13
C LEU A 31 -7.00 19.43 4.83
N GLY A 32 -8.08 20.22 4.80
CA GLY A 32 -8.92 20.45 3.63
C GLY A 32 -10.30 21.00 3.98
N GLY A 33 -11.17 21.16 2.96
CA GLY A 33 -12.55 21.61 3.12
C GLY A 33 -13.50 20.58 3.74
N PRO A 34 -14.79 20.93 3.86
CA PRO A 34 -15.83 20.12 4.51
C PRO A 34 -16.17 18.84 3.75
N LEU A 35 -16.99 18.00 4.38
CA LEU A 35 -17.57 16.82 3.75
C LEU A 35 -18.50 17.22 2.61
N ARG A 36 -18.30 16.59 1.44
CA ARG A 36 -19.22 16.76 0.30
C ARG A 36 -20.57 16.07 0.53
N TYR A 37 -20.56 14.93 1.21
CA TYR A 37 -21.75 14.15 1.51
C TYR A 37 -21.87 13.98 3.03
N PRO A 38 -22.90 14.57 3.66
CA PRO A 38 -23.07 14.52 5.12
C PRO A 38 -23.49 13.12 5.59
N GLN A 39 -24.11 12.34 4.72
CA GLN A 39 -24.59 10.98 5.03
C GLN A 39 -23.56 9.88 4.69
N ALA A 40 -22.27 10.18 4.81
CA ALA A 40 -21.23 9.20 4.56
C ALA A 40 -20.88 8.45 5.84
N ILE A 41 -20.62 7.14 5.73
CA ILE A 41 -19.99 6.33 6.77
C ILE A 41 -18.76 5.63 6.20
N LEU A 42 -17.76 5.39 7.05
CA LEU A 42 -16.53 4.71 6.69
C LEU A 42 -16.40 3.42 7.49
N LEU A 43 -16.42 2.29 6.78
CA LEU A 43 -16.11 1.00 7.39
C LEU A 43 -14.61 0.74 7.27
N TRP A 44 -13.90 0.75 8.40
CA TRP A 44 -12.47 0.49 8.45
C TRP A 44 -12.20 -0.97 8.84
N LEU A 45 -11.80 -1.75 7.84
CA LEU A 45 -11.27 -3.11 8.04
C LEU A 45 -9.88 -3.02 8.68
N LYS A 46 -9.79 -3.33 9.96
CA LYS A 46 -8.53 -3.32 10.70
C LYS A 46 -8.07 -4.74 10.97
N CYS A 47 -6.77 -4.94 10.95
CA CYS A 47 -6.12 -6.20 11.25
C CYS A 47 -4.93 -5.93 12.16
N ASN A 48 -4.67 -6.83 13.10
CA ASN A 48 -3.42 -6.81 13.87
C ASN A 48 -2.22 -6.79 12.90
N GLN A 49 -1.26 -5.90 13.14
CA GLN A 49 -0.14 -5.67 12.23
C GLN A 49 0.71 -6.92 12.00
N ASP A 50 0.93 -7.75 13.02
CA ASP A 50 1.77 -8.95 12.89
C ASP A 50 1.06 -10.03 12.09
N ILE A 51 -0.24 -10.21 12.32
CA ILE A 51 -1.08 -11.10 11.52
C ILE A 51 -1.13 -10.62 10.06
N LEU A 52 -1.31 -9.32 9.85
CA LEU A 52 -1.32 -8.72 8.52
C LEU A 52 0.02 -8.93 7.82
N ASN A 53 1.16 -8.72 8.49
CA ASN A 53 2.49 -8.94 7.91
C ASN A 53 2.65 -10.38 7.41
N ARG A 54 2.28 -11.38 8.24
CA ARG A 54 2.33 -12.80 7.85
C ARG A 54 1.43 -13.11 6.66
N ARG A 55 0.23 -12.53 6.62
CA ARG A 55 -0.70 -12.69 5.48
C ARG A 55 -0.18 -12.05 4.20
N LEU A 56 0.47 -10.89 4.30
CA LEU A 56 1.09 -10.21 3.16
C LEU A 56 2.25 -11.03 2.59
N GLU A 57 3.08 -11.61 3.45
CA GLU A 57 4.15 -12.52 3.03
C GLU A 57 3.59 -13.76 2.34
N LYS A 58 2.62 -14.45 2.97
CA LYS A 58 1.94 -15.60 2.36
C LYS A 58 1.27 -15.25 1.03
N ARG A 59 0.68 -14.06 0.90
CA ARG A 59 0.07 -13.60 -0.35
C ARG A 59 1.12 -13.43 -1.45
N ILE A 60 2.31 -12.94 -1.13
CA ILE A 60 3.41 -12.81 -2.11
C ILE A 60 3.88 -14.20 -2.54
N ASP A 61 3.97 -15.15 -1.61
CA ASP A 61 4.32 -16.53 -1.94
C ASP A 61 3.25 -17.16 -2.87
N SER A 62 1.95 -16.96 -2.59
CA SER A 62 0.86 -17.36 -3.49
C SER A 62 0.84 -16.60 -4.83
N MET A 63 1.30 -15.34 -4.87
CA MET A 63 1.46 -14.60 -6.13
C MET A 63 2.53 -15.24 -6.99
N LEU A 64 3.64 -15.68 -6.39
CA LEU A 64 4.70 -16.38 -7.10
C LEU A 64 4.20 -17.69 -7.70
N GLU A 65 3.48 -18.49 -6.92
CA GLU A 65 2.79 -19.70 -7.39
C GLU A 65 1.77 -19.41 -8.49
N GLY A 66 1.07 -18.27 -8.39
CA GLY A 66 0.11 -17.79 -9.39
C GLY A 66 0.72 -17.26 -10.69
N GLY A 67 2.05 -17.26 -10.84
CA GLY A 67 2.73 -16.81 -12.06
C GLY A 67 3.13 -15.33 -12.07
N LEU A 68 3.41 -14.74 -10.91
CA LEU A 68 3.92 -13.36 -10.77
C LEU A 68 5.11 -13.08 -11.71
N LEU A 69 6.06 -14.02 -11.82
CA LEU A 69 7.26 -13.85 -12.65
C LEU A 69 6.89 -13.68 -14.13
N ARG A 70 5.96 -14.49 -14.63
CA ARG A 70 5.44 -14.43 -15.99
C ARG A 70 4.71 -13.11 -16.25
N GLU A 71 3.87 -12.66 -15.32
CA GLU A 71 3.13 -11.40 -15.43
C GLU A 71 4.10 -10.20 -15.52
N ILE A 72 5.06 -10.13 -14.60
CA ILE A 72 6.07 -9.06 -14.56
C ILE A 72 6.92 -9.08 -15.84
N ARG A 73 7.33 -10.26 -16.32
CA ARG A 73 8.10 -10.40 -17.57
C ARG A 73 7.31 -9.93 -18.77
N SER A 74 6.05 -10.34 -18.89
CA SER A 74 5.16 -9.93 -19.99
C SER A 74 5.01 -8.41 -20.00
N PHE A 75 4.72 -7.82 -18.84
CA PHE A 75 4.59 -6.37 -18.70
C PHE A 75 5.89 -5.66 -19.05
N TYR A 76 7.04 -6.16 -18.58
CA TYR A 76 8.34 -5.60 -18.92
C TYR A 76 8.61 -5.62 -20.42
N ASN A 77 8.36 -6.76 -21.09
CA ASN A 77 8.59 -6.91 -22.53
C ASN A 77 7.69 -6.00 -23.38
N GLU A 78 6.42 -5.87 -23.01
CA GLU A 78 5.47 -4.97 -23.68
C GLU A 78 5.91 -3.50 -23.59
N HIS A 79 6.52 -3.11 -22.46
CA HIS A 79 6.94 -1.73 -22.22
C HIS A 79 8.42 -1.46 -22.57
N LYS A 80 9.22 -2.52 -22.80
CA LYS A 80 10.65 -2.49 -23.20
C LYS A 80 10.99 -1.69 -24.47
N PRO A 81 10.16 -1.62 -25.54
CA PRO A 81 10.53 -0.85 -26.74
C PRO A 81 10.71 0.66 -26.48
N ASN A 82 10.27 1.18 -25.33
CA ASN A 82 10.56 2.53 -24.88
C ASN A 82 11.84 2.61 -24.01
N LYS A 83 12.98 2.10 -24.49
CA LYS A 83 14.28 2.26 -23.80
C LYS A 83 14.62 3.73 -23.45
N ASN A 84 14.08 4.68 -24.21
CA ASN A 84 14.21 6.11 -23.93
C ASN A 84 13.42 6.58 -22.68
N LEU A 85 12.37 5.85 -22.25
CA LEU A 85 11.67 6.11 -20.98
C LEU A 85 12.50 5.63 -19.77
N PHE A 86 13.17 4.47 -19.89
CA PHE A 86 13.93 3.87 -18.79
C PHE A 86 15.29 4.54 -18.54
N ASN A 87 15.90 5.11 -19.59
CA ASN A 87 17.14 5.90 -19.47
C ASN A 87 16.91 7.31 -18.88
N ALA A 88 15.66 7.77 -18.75
CA ALA A 88 15.33 9.10 -18.24
C ALA A 88 15.27 9.16 -16.69
N GLY A 89 16.23 8.53 -16.02
CA GLY A 89 16.40 8.59 -14.56
C GLY A 89 15.19 8.13 -13.74
N ASN A 90 15.31 8.25 -12.41
CA ASN A 90 14.34 7.80 -11.40
C ASN A 90 12.92 8.40 -11.51
N ASN A 91 12.60 9.20 -12.54
CA ASN A 91 11.31 9.84 -12.72
C ASN A 91 10.25 8.96 -13.40
N LEU A 92 10.62 7.84 -14.06
CA LEU A 92 9.64 7.00 -14.75
C LEU A 92 8.70 6.26 -13.77
N TYR A 93 9.24 5.76 -12.66
CA TYR A 93 8.47 5.05 -11.62
C TYR A 93 7.65 5.99 -10.72
N THR A 94 7.54 7.27 -11.11
CA THR A 94 6.76 8.29 -10.39
C THR A 94 5.48 8.68 -11.12
N LYS A 95 5.12 8.03 -12.23
CA LYS A 95 3.88 8.33 -12.97
C LYS A 95 3.13 7.06 -13.42
N GLY A 96 1.80 7.09 -13.30
CA GLY A 96 0.90 6.06 -13.83
C GLY A 96 1.06 4.68 -13.19
N VAL A 97 0.79 3.64 -13.98
CA VAL A 97 0.83 2.22 -13.56
C VAL A 97 2.22 1.82 -13.05
N LEU A 98 3.29 2.51 -13.49
CA LEU A 98 4.67 2.19 -13.08
C LEU A 98 4.97 2.54 -11.61
N GLN A 99 4.05 3.21 -10.90
CA GLN A 99 4.14 3.39 -9.44
C GLN A 99 3.71 2.15 -8.64
N THR A 100 3.12 1.13 -9.28
CA THR A 100 2.60 -0.04 -8.58
C THR A 100 3.70 -0.76 -7.81
N ILE A 101 3.37 -1.17 -6.58
CA ILE A 101 4.20 -2.06 -5.78
C ILE A 101 4.24 -3.43 -6.50
N GLY A 102 5.44 -3.97 -6.74
CA GLY A 102 5.60 -5.30 -7.35
C GLY A 102 6.28 -5.31 -8.70
N PHE A 103 6.36 -4.18 -9.42
CA PHE A 103 7.07 -4.13 -10.71
C PHE A 103 8.49 -3.60 -10.55
N LYS A 104 8.64 -2.42 -9.92
CA LYS A 104 9.93 -1.74 -9.80
C LYS A 104 10.96 -2.53 -8.99
N GLU A 105 10.50 -3.33 -8.03
CA GLU A 105 11.38 -4.17 -7.21
C GLU A 105 12.09 -5.25 -8.06
N PHE A 106 11.53 -5.63 -9.21
CA PHE A 106 12.04 -6.70 -10.09
C PHE A 106 12.86 -6.19 -11.27
N ILE A 107 13.00 -4.88 -11.46
CA ILE A 107 13.83 -4.31 -12.55
C ILE A 107 15.25 -4.90 -12.56
N PRO A 108 15.97 -4.99 -11.42
CA PRO A 108 17.34 -5.52 -11.43
C PRO A 108 17.42 -6.96 -11.96
N TYR A 109 16.39 -7.76 -11.69
CA TYR A 109 16.26 -9.12 -12.21
C TYR A 109 15.93 -9.12 -13.70
N LEU A 110 14.94 -8.34 -14.13
CA LEU A 110 14.45 -8.32 -15.52
C LEU A 110 15.45 -7.75 -16.54
N GLU A 111 16.37 -6.90 -16.07
CA GLU A 111 17.46 -6.36 -16.89
C GLU A 111 18.58 -7.37 -17.13
N GLN A 112 18.83 -8.27 -16.18
CA GLN A 112 19.95 -9.22 -16.21
C GLN A 112 19.57 -10.58 -16.79
N PHE A 113 18.31 -11.00 -16.63
CA PHE A 113 17.85 -12.35 -16.99
C PHE A 113 16.73 -12.30 -18.02
N ASP A 114 16.62 -13.35 -18.84
CA ASP A 114 15.62 -13.48 -19.90
C ASP A 114 14.52 -14.51 -19.56
N ALA A 115 13.65 -14.79 -20.53
CA ALA A 115 12.57 -15.74 -20.36
C ALA A 115 13.06 -17.19 -20.18
N ALA A 116 14.21 -17.56 -20.73
CA ALA A 116 14.77 -18.90 -20.55
C ALA A 116 15.27 -19.11 -19.11
N ASN A 117 15.83 -18.07 -18.49
CA ASN A 117 16.14 -18.08 -17.05
C ASN A 117 14.86 -18.20 -16.20
N ASP A 118 13.79 -17.50 -16.56
CA ASP A 118 12.51 -17.56 -15.84
C ASP A 118 11.96 -19.00 -15.81
N GLU A 119 12.00 -19.71 -16.94
CA GLU A 119 11.56 -21.11 -17.03
C GLU A 119 12.38 -22.06 -16.15
N GLN A 120 13.71 -21.87 -16.10
CA GLN A 120 14.59 -22.67 -15.24
C GLN A 120 14.29 -22.44 -13.75
N ILE A 121 14.08 -21.18 -13.36
CA ILE A 121 13.69 -20.83 -12.00
C ILE A 121 12.31 -21.41 -11.68
N GLU A 122 11.34 -21.26 -12.56
CA GLU A 122 9.98 -21.77 -12.33
C GLU A 122 9.96 -23.31 -12.18
N ALA A 123 10.74 -24.03 -12.99
CA ALA A 123 10.91 -25.48 -12.86
C ALA A 123 11.53 -25.87 -11.51
N TYR A 124 12.55 -25.14 -11.06
CA TYR A 124 13.16 -25.34 -9.74
C TYR A 124 12.16 -25.05 -8.62
N LEU A 125 11.41 -23.95 -8.72
CA LEU A 125 10.42 -23.58 -7.70
C LEU A 125 9.28 -24.59 -7.61
N LYS A 126 8.78 -25.08 -8.75
CA LYS A 126 7.77 -26.13 -8.79
C LYS A 126 8.24 -27.42 -8.10
N THR A 127 9.51 -27.77 -8.27
CA THR A 127 10.13 -28.94 -7.62
C THR A 127 10.25 -28.77 -6.10
N ASN A 128 10.38 -27.53 -5.62
CA ASN A 128 10.57 -27.19 -4.20
C ASN A 128 9.31 -26.58 -3.55
N GLU A 129 8.12 -26.85 -4.09
CA GLU A 129 6.83 -26.31 -3.58
C GLU A 129 6.79 -24.78 -3.44
N TYR A 130 7.44 -24.06 -4.36
CA TYR A 130 7.59 -22.60 -4.37
C TYR A 130 8.22 -22.02 -3.09
N LYS A 131 8.88 -22.84 -2.27
CA LYS A 131 9.65 -22.36 -1.12
C LYS A 131 10.98 -21.82 -1.60
N MET A 132 11.25 -20.55 -1.28
CA MET A 132 12.56 -19.98 -1.52
C MET A 132 13.62 -20.73 -0.69
N PRO A 133 14.80 -21.01 -1.24
CA PRO A 133 15.90 -21.55 -0.46
C PRO A 133 16.30 -20.59 0.67
N THR A 134 16.86 -21.11 1.75
CA THR A 134 17.36 -20.26 2.85
C THR A 134 18.60 -19.49 2.41
N GLU A 135 18.82 -18.29 2.95
CA GLU A 135 20.01 -17.46 2.66
C GLU A 135 21.34 -18.23 2.83
N ALA A 136 21.39 -19.16 3.79
CA ALA A 136 22.54 -20.05 3.99
C ALA A 136 22.76 -21.01 2.80
N ALA A 137 21.69 -21.57 2.21
CA ALA A 137 21.79 -22.47 1.06
C ALA A 137 22.17 -21.73 -0.24
N MET A 138 21.84 -20.44 -0.35
CA MET A 138 22.23 -19.59 -1.48
C MET A 138 23.70 -19.16 -1.45
N ASN A 139 24.35 -19.15 -0.28
CA ASN A 139 25.76 -18.75 -0.14
C ASN A 139 26.76 -19.93 -0.28
N VAL A 140 26.29 -21.18 -0.26
CA VAL A 140 27.14 -22.40 -0.30
C VAL A 140 27.64 -22.73 -1.71
N THR A 141 27.00 -22.21 -2.76
CA THR A 141 27.39 -22.46 -4.17
C THR A 141 28.75 -21.88 -4.57
N ALA A 142 29.42 -21.12 -3.70
CA ALA A 142 30.75 -20.56 -3.96
C ALA A 142 31.92 -21.41 -3.46
N ALA A 143 31.69 -22.44 -2.63
CA ALA A 143 32.78 -23.01 -1.82
C ALA A 143 32.99 -24.53 -1.87
N ASP A 144 32.10 -25.37 -2.39
CA ASP A 144 32.41 -26.81 -2.47
C ASP A 144 31.66 -27.57 -3.57
N GLY A 145 32.40 -28.45 -4.27
CA GLY A 145 32.00 -29.14 -5.49
C GLY A 145 31.04 -30.31 -5.31
N SER A 146 29.88 -30.09 -4.69
CA SER A 146 28.78 -31.07 -4.70
C SER A 146 27.51 -30.47 -5.32
N GLU A 147 27.01 -31.14 -6.36
CA GLU A 147 26.01 -30.65 -7.29
C GLU A 147 24.61 -30.56 -6.68
N THR A 148 24.20 -29.35 -6.32
CA THR A 148 22.80 -28.92 -6.50
C THR A 148 22.86 -27.50 -7.05
N GLN A 149 23.16 -27.37 -8.34
CA GLN A 149 23.33 -26.07 -8.99
C GLN A 149 22.00 -25.31 -8.95
N LEU A 150 21.96 -24.23 -8.16
CA LEU A 150 20.82 -23.32 -8.15
C LEU A 150 20.70 -22.63 -9.51
N PRO A 151 19.49 -22.44 -10.04
CA PRO A 151 19.28 -21.69 -11.27
C PRO A 151 19.90 -20.29 -11.20
N VAL A 152 20.53 -19.89 -12.30
CA VAL A 152 21.11 -18.56 -12.45
C VAL A 152 19.99 -17.51 -12.34
N GLY A 153 20.20 -16.50 -11.49
CA GLY A 153 19.22 -15.42 -11.24
C GLY A 153 18.27 -15.65 -10.07
N LEU A 154 18.25 -16.85 -9.47
CA LEU A 154 17.40 -17.15 -8.31
C LEU A 154 17.73 -16.25 -7.09
N SER A 155 19.02 -15.97 -6.85
CA SER A 155 19.47 -15.09 -5.76
C SER A 155 18.99 -13.64 -5.95
N THR A 156 19.08 -13.13 -7.18
CA THR A 156 18.58 -11.81 -7.55
C THR A 156 17.06 -11.76 -7.40
N LEU A 157 16.35 -12.78 -7.86
CA LEU A 157 14.89 -12.88 -7.69
C LEU A 157 14.47 -12.87 -6.22
N ASN A 158 15.18 -13.63 -5.37
CA ASN A 158 14.92 -13.66 -3.93
C ASN A 158 15.11 -12.28 -3.29
N THR A 159 16.12 -11.53 -3.74
CA THR A 159 16.35 -10.15 -3.30
C THR A 159 15.19 -9.23 -3.69
N CYS A 160 14.72 -9.33 -4.94
CA CYS A 160 13.54 -8.59 -5.42
C CYS A 160 12.27 -8.94 -4.63
N LEU A 161 12.06 -10.22 -4.29
CA LEU A 161 10.93 -10.67 -3.48
C LEU A 161 10.99 -10.14 -2.04
N ASN A 162 12.19 -10.08 -1.44
CA ASN A 162 12.38 -9.51 -0.11
C ASN A 162 12.11 -8.00 -0.09
N GLU A 163 12.54 -7.28 -1.13
CA GLU A 163 12.19 -5.87 -1.31
C GLU A 163 10.68 -5.71 -1.48
N LEU A 164 10.01 -6.55 -2.28
CA LEU A 164 8.55 -6.55 -2.42
C LEU A 164 7.84 -6.74 -1.06
N LYS A 165 8.30 -7.72 -0.25
CA LYS A 165 7.79 -7.97 1.10
C LYS A 165 7.98 -6.74 2.00
N LEU A 166 9.13 -6.08 1.93
CA LEU A 166 9.45 -4.87 2.69
C LEU A 166 8.57 -3.68 2.30
N VAL A 167 8.44 -3.36 1.00
CA VAL A 167 7.64 -2.22 0.54
C VAL A 167 6.15 -2.41 0.83
N THR A 168 5.66 -3.65 0.74
CA THR A 168 4.26 -3.99 1.04
C THR A 168 3.95 -3.77 2.52
N ARG A 169 4.86 -4.20 3.42
CA ARG A 169 4.75 -3.93 4.88
C ARG A 169 4.79 -2.44 5.19
N ARG A 170 5.71 -1.69 4.54
CA ARG A 170 5.80 -0.23 4.70
C ARG A 170 4.52 0.47 4.22
N TYR A 171 3.95 0.02 3.11
CA TYR A 171 2.72 0.57 2.57
C TYR A 171 1.54 0.33 3.51
N SER A 172 1.38 -0.89 4.03
CA SER A 172 0.38 -1.22 5.05
C SER A 172 0.48 -0.32 6.29
N LYS A 173 1.69 -0.15 6.85
CA LYS A 173 1.92 0.76 7.98
C LYS A 173 1.60 2.22 7.63
N ARG A 174 1.92 2.65 6.41
CA ARG A 174 1.60 4.00 5.92
C ARG A 174 0.10 4.21 5.80
N GLN A 175 -0.67 3.22 5.32
CA GLN A 175 -2.13 3.28 5.26
C GLN A 175 -2.72 3.43 6.67
N GLN A 176 -2.31 2.61 7.63
CA GLN A 176 -2.77 2.73 9.02
C GLN A 176 -2.42 4.09 9.62
N LYS A 177 -1.17 4.56 9.43
CA LYS A 177 -0.75 5.88 9.89
C LYS A 177 -1.57 7.00 9.24
N TRP A 178 -1.89 6.87 7.95
CA TRP A 178 -2.72 7.83 7.24
C TRP A 178 -4.14 7.85 7.80
N ILE A 179 -4.79 6.70 7.98
CA ILE A 179 -6.14 6.62 8.58
C ILE A 179 -6.13 7.24 9.99
N ASN A 180 -5.20 6.81 10.85
CA ASN A 180 -5.09 7.33 12.21
C ASN A 180 -4.85 8.84 12.24
N ASN A 181 -3.93 9.37 11.44
CA ASN A 181 -3.54 10.78 11.54
C ASN A 181 -4.42 11.72 10.72
N ARG A 182 -4.98 11.25 9.60
CA ARG A 182 -5.75 12.07 8.67
C ARG A 182 -7.24 12.04 8.98
N LEU A 183 -7.74 10.90 9.46
CA LEU A 183 -9.17 10.70 9.70
C LEU A 183 -9.51 10.76 11.19
N LEU A 184 -8.73 10.11 12.07
CA LEU A 184 -9.05 10.04 13.50
C LEU A 184 -8.42 11.17 14.34
N ALA A 185 -7.21 11.64 14.00
CA ALA A 185 -6.48 12.62 14.79
C ALA A 185 -6.90 14.09 14.53
N CYS A 186 -8.17 14.34 14.23
CA CYS A 186 -8.65 15.66 13.83
C CYS A 186 -10.00 15.97 14.48
N ASN A 187 -9.98 16.77 15.55
CA ASN A 187 -11.19 17.15 16.28
C ASN A 187 -12.04 18.17 15.51
N ASP A 188 -11.40 19.12 14.82
CA ASP A 188 -12.11 20.24 14.17
C ASP A 188 -12.44 19.97 12.71
N ARG A 189 -12.35 18.72 12.24
CA ARG A 189 -12.72 18.36 10.87
C ARG A 189 -14.01 17.56 10.86
N ASP A 190 -14.85 17.92 9.91
CA ASP A 190 -16.00 17.12 9.54
C ASP A 190 -15.51 15.88 8.77
N VAL A 191 -15.51 14.74 9.43
CA VAL A 191 -15.04 13.44 8.94
C VAL A 191 -16.17 12.45 9.16
N PRO A 192 -16.47 11.57 8.18
CA PRO A 192 -17.54 10.60 8.32
C PRO A 192 -17.31 9.72 9.54
N ASP A 193 -18.39 9.22 10.12
CA ASP A 193 -18.31 8.24 11.20
C ASP A 193 -17.54 7.01 10.74
N ILE A 194 -16.55 6.61 11.53
CA ILE A 194 -15.62 5.53 11.17
C ILE A 194 -15.88 4.34 12.09
N TYR A 195 -16.32 3.22 11.53
CA TYR A 195 -16.58 2.01 12.27
C TYR A 195 -15.43 1.01 12.08
N GLU A 196 -14.85 0.54 13.18
CA GLU A 196 -13.78 -0.45 13.16
C GLU A 196 -14.36 -1.87 13.07
N LEU A 197 -13.91 -2.61 12.05
CA LEU A 197 -14.26 -4.02 11.83
C LEU A 197 -12.99 -4.85 11.90
N ASP A 198 -12.93 -5.79 12.84
CA ASP A 198 -11.74 -6.61 13.06
C ASP A 198 -11.69 -7.80 12.07
N THR A 199 -10.60 -7.87 11.33
CA THR A 199 -10.30 -8.88 10.31
C THR A 199 -9.13 -9.80 10.72
N SER A 200 -8.68 -9.70 11.98
CA SER A 200 -7.52 -10.43 12.51
C SER A 200 -7.72 -11.95 12.52
N ASP A 201 -8.95 -12.43 12.67
CA ASP A 201 -9.30 -13.85 12.56
C ASP A 201 -10.26 -14.06 11.38
N VAL A 202 -9.84 -14.88 10.40
CA VAL A 202 -10.66 -15.21 9.22
C VAL A 202 -11.87 -16.05 9.62
N ASN A 203 -11.73 -16.92 10.62
CA ASN A 203 -12.82 -17.80 11.06
C ASN A 203 -13.98 -17.01 11.69
N GLN A 204 -13.70 -15.81 12.20
CA GLN A 204 -14.69 -14.93 12.79
C GLN A 204 -15.18 -13.84 11.83
N TRP A 205 -14.80 -13.88 10.54
CA TRP A 205 -15.18 -12.87 9.55
C TRP A 205 -16.69 -12.63 9.49
N GLN A 206 -17.48 -13.71 9.49
CA GLN A 206 -18.93 -13.62 9.37
C GLN A 206 -19.55 -12.78 10.49
N ASN A 207 -19.02 -12.91 11.71
CA ASN A 207 -19.52 -12.21 12.89
C ASN A 207 -18.88 -10.83 13.05
N ASN A 208 -17.54 -10.75 12.97
CA ASN A 208 -16.78 -9.54 13.30
C ASN A 208 -16.76 -8.50 12.18
N VAL A 209 -17.07 -8.91 10.95
CA VAL A 209 -17.02 -8.03 9.78
C VAL A 209 -18.36 -7.98 9.09
N HIS A 210 -18.82 -9.11 8.54
CA HIS A 210 -20.02 -9.11 7.69
C HIS A 210 -21.27 -8.69 8.47
N ARG A 211 -21.63 -9.43 9.53
CA ARG A 211 -22.83 -9.12 10.33
C ARG A 211 -22.77 -7.71 10.88
N ARG A 212 -21.61 -7.31 11.42
CA ARG A 212 -21.41 -5.96 11.96
C ARG A 212 -21.57 -4.88 10.89
N ALA A 213 -20.94 -5.02 9.73
CA ALA A 213 -21.06 -4.06 8.62
C ALA A 213 -22.51 -3.89 8.17
N VAL A 214 -23.24 -5.01 7.99
CA VAL A 214 -24.64 -4.99 7.57
C VAL A 214 -25.50 -4.28 8.61
N THR A 215 -25.36 -4.62 9.90
CA THR A 215 -26.10 -3.93 10.98
C THR A 215 -25.85 -2.42 10.99
N ILE A 216 -24.59 -1.98 10.82
CA ILE A 216 -24.27 -0.54 10.77
C ILE A 216 -24.95 0.12 9.57
N ILE A 217 -24.89 -0.51 8.40
CA ILE A 217 -25.49 0.02 7.17
C ILE A 217 -27.01 0.09 7.31
N ASP A 218 -27.66 -0.98 7.80
CA ASP A 218 -29.11 -1.04 7.94
C ASP A 218 -29.61 -0.01 8.95
N SER A 219 -28.99 0.09 10.13
CA SER A 219 -29.32 1.12 11.11
C SER A 219 -29.14 2.53 10.53
N TYR A 220 -28.07 2.76 9.76
CA TYR A 220 -27.81 4.05 9.13
C TYR A 220 -28.83 4.41 8.05
N LEU A 221 -29.26 3.43 7.24
CA LEU A 221 -30.26 3.62 6.19
C LEU A 221 -31.67 3.83 6.77
N MET A 222 -32.00 3.15 7.88
CA MET A 222 -33.31 3.25 8.54
C MET A 222 -33.40 4.47 9.48
N GLY A 223 -32.27 5.09 9.83
CA GLY A 223 -32.21 6.15 10.84
C GLY A 223 -32.38 5.62 12.27
N ASP A 224 -32.18 4.32 12.47
CA ASP A 224 -32.33 3.63 13.74
C ASP A 224 -31.05 3.69 14.58
N TYR A 225 -31.19 3.48 15.88
CA TYR A 225 -30.06 3.40 16.80
C TYR A 225 -29.17 2.19 16.46
N CYS A 226 -27.87 2.45 16.26
CA CYS A 226 -26.86 1.42 16.11
C CYS A 226 -26.17 1.18 17.46
N GLU A 227 -26.19 -0.07 17.95
CA GLU A 227 -25.46 -0.47 19.17
C GLU A 227 -23.94 -0.27 19.03
N MET A 228 -23.44 -0.27 17.80
CA MET A 228 -22.02 -0.09 17.54
C MET A 228 -21.69 1.37 17.39
N GLU A 229 -20.79 1.85 18.23
CA GLU A 229 -20.32 3.23 18.19
C GLU A 229 -19.20 3.42 17.16
N PRO A 230 -19.16 4.58 16.49
CA PRO A 230 -18.02 4.96 15.68
C PRO A 230 -16.78 5.20 16.55
N LEU A 231 -15.60 5.08 15.94
CA LEU A 231 -14.32 5.34 16.58
C LEU A 231 -14.24 6.78 17.07
N LYS A 232 -13.84 6.93 18.33
CA LYS A 232 -13.60 8.23 18.95
C LYS A 232 -12.46 8.96 18.25
N LYS A 233 -12.72 10.20 17.86
CA LYS A 233 -11.70 11.14 17.38
C LYS A 233 -10.66 11.37 18.49
N ARG A 234 -9.41 11.59 18.09
CA ARG A 234 -8.27 11.77 19.00
C ARG A 234 -7.62 13.13 18.76
N ILE A 235 -7.05 13.72 19.81
CA ILE A 235 -6.21 14.91 19.67
C ILE A 235 -4.88 14.48 19.07
N HIS A 236 -4.45 15.12 17.97
CA HIS A 236 -3.13 14.88 17.42
C HIS A 236 -2.07 15.37 18.44
N PRO A 237 -1.02 14.58 18.75
CA PRO A 237 -0.02 14.97 19.77
C PRO A 237 0.74 16.27 19.43
N GLY A 238 0.77 16.65 18.15
CA GLY A 238 1.30 17.94 17.68
C GLY A 238 0.30 19.10 17.63
N ALA A 239 -0.93 18.95 18.15
CA ALA A 239 -1.94 20.01 18.17
C ALA A 239 -1.66 21.06 19.26
N ASP A 240 -1.13 20.64 20.42
CA ASP A 240 -0.83 21.53 21.55
C ASP A 240 0.35 22.48 21.29
N LEU A 241 1.22 22.17 20.33
CA LEU A 241 2.34 23.03 19.93
C LEU A 241 1.91 24.40 19.38
N LYS A 242 0.62 24.60 19.07
CA LYS A 242 0.07 25.89 18.64
C LYS A 242 -0.50 26.75 19.78
N LEU A 243 -0.80 26.17 20.95
CA LEU A 243 -1.34 26.94 22.07
C LEU A 243 -0.25 27.78 22.77
N LEU A 244 1.03 27.41 22.63
CA LEU A 244 2.16 28.13 23.25
C LEU A 244 2.72 29.28 22.39
N HIS A 245 2.23 29.48 21.17
CA HIS A 245 2.69 30.58 20.28
C HIS A 245 1.71 31.77 20.21
N ASN A 246 0.64 31.73 21.00
CA ASN A 246 -0.36 32.81 21.12
C ASN A 246 -0.48 33.36 22.55
N LEU A 247 0.58 33.22 23.37
CA LEU A 247 0.74 33.92 24.64
C LEU A 247 1.91 34.90 24.54
#